data_AF-A0A965F7Y0-F1
#
_entry.id   AF-A0A965F7Y0-F1
#
_cell.length_a   1.000
_cell.length_b   1.000
_cell.length_c   1.000
_cell.angle_alpha   90.00
_cell.angle_beta   90.00
_cell.angle_gamma   90.00
#
_symmetry.space_group_name_H-M   'P 1'
#
loop_
_entity.id
_entity.type
_entity.pdbx_description
1 polymer ?
#
loop_
_entity_poly.entity_id
_entity_poly.type
_entity_poly.pdbx_seq_one_letter_code
_entity_poly.pdbx_strand_id
1 'polypeptide(L)'
;MEAHAFWDMALNYGMLDLIQCCKLISDNPHDGVEKITAALIDEIFYAASDEIRQHVDLLRNLAYEQQQLISDPVPYLEIADRIHLNVNQALQVRRLCQRFVALNRESELEALLATGYRSARDLTQILRESLKSAGKVTEE
;
A
#
# COMPACT_ATOMS: atom_id res chain seq x y z
N MET A 1 1.05 15.81 -26.85
CA MET A 1 1.46 15.20 -25.56
C MET A 1 0.19 14.78 -24.84
N GLU A 2 -0.21 13.53 -25.00
CA GLU A 2 -1.51 13.06 -24.50
C GLU A 2 -1.49 12.67 -23.01
N ALA A 3 -0.35 12.20 -22.51
CA ALA A 3 -0.22 11.71 -21.13
C ALA A 3 -0.38 12.78 -20.02
N HIS A 4 -0.19 14.07 -20.32
CA HIS A 4 -0.23 15.15 -19.32
C HIS A 4 -1.63 15.30 -18.69
N ALA A 5 -2.69 15.25 -19.50
CA ALA A 5 -4.06 15.36 -19.00
C ALA A 5 -4.45 14.17 -18.11
N PHE A 6 -3.93 12.97 -18.41
CA PHE A 6 -4.15 11.79 -17.58
C PHE A 6 -3.35 11.85 -16.27
N TRP A 7 -2.15 12.42 -16.31
CA TRP A 7 -1.31 12.60 -15.11
C TRP A 7 -1.99 13.50 -14.08
N ASP A 8 -2.45 14.68 -14.49
CA ASP A 8 -3.12 15.61 -13.58
C ASP A 8 -4.39 15.00 -12.96
N MET A 9 -5.14 14.21 -13.73
CA MET A 9 -6.28 13.48 -13.21
C MET A 9 -5.87 12.39 -12.21
N ALA A 10 -4.84 11.61 -12.53
CA ALA A 10 -4.35 10.53 -11.67
C ALA A 10 -3.85 11.06 -10.31
N LEU A 11 -3.17 12.22 -10.31
CA LEU A 11 -2.68 12.88 -9.09
C LEU A 11 -3.78 13.18 -8.06
N ASN A 12 -5.02 13.39 -8.50
CA ASN A 12 -6.13 13.68 -7.58
C ASN A 12 -6.65 12.44 -6.84
N TYR A 13 -6.34 11.24 -7.33
CA TYR A 13 -6.94 9.98 -6.84
C TYR A 13 -5.91 8.94 -6.38
N GLY A 14 -4.62 9.17 -6.62
CA GLY A 14 -3.56 8.21 -6.30
C GLY A 14 -2.44 8.80 -5.45
N MET A 15 -1.70 7.92 -4.78
CA MET A 15 -0.39 8.28 -4.22
C MET A 15 0.62 8.37 -5.35
N LEU A 16 1.51 9.37 -5.30
CA LEU A 16 2.53 9.61 -6.33
C LEU A 16 3.33 8.36 -6.68
N ASP A 17 3.64 7.53 -5.67
CA ASP A 17 4.44 6.31 -5.83
C ASP A 17 3.75 5.22 -6.66
N LEU A 18 2.42 5.32 -6.85
CA LEU A 18 1.60 4.37 -7.62
C LEU A 18 1.22 4.90 -9.01
N ILE A 19 1.61 6.13 -9.37
CA ILE A 19 1.31 6.73 -10.66
C ILE A 19 2.57 6.77 -11.50
N GLN A 20 2.56 6.09 -12.65
CA GLN A 20 3.70 6.06 -13.57
C GLN A 20 3.28 6.43 -14.99
N CYS A 21 4.15 7.18 -15.67
CA CYS A 21 3.99 7.54 -17.08
C CYS A 21 5.17 6.95 -17.86
N CYS A 22 4.92 5.88 -18.61
CA CYS A 22 5.92 5.23 -19.44
C CYS A 22 5.77 5.67 -20.89
N LYS A 23 6.90 5.87 -21.58
CA LYS A 23 6.94 6.21 -23.00
C LYS A 23 7.80 5.20 -23.75
N LEU A 24 7.20 4.56 -24.76
CA LEU A 24 7.97 3.83 -25.77
C LEU A 24 8.51 4.83 -26.79
N ILE A 25 9.79 4.76 -27.07
CA ILE A 25 10.48 5.64 -28.01
C ILE A 25 10.55 4.95 -29.36
N SER A 26 9.90 5.54 -30.37
CA SER A 26 9.77 4.96 -31.71
C SER A 26 10.74 5.52 -32.75
N ASP A 27 11.36 6.66 -32.46
CA ASP A 27 12.39 7.30 -33.26
C ASP A 27 13.75 7.29 -32.56
N ASN A 28 14.81 7.42 -33.34
CA ASN A 28 16.17 7.58 -32.82
C ASN A 28 17.02 8.38 -33.83
N PRO A 29 18.27 8.75 -33.50
CA PRO A 29 19.12 9.53 -34.42
C PRO A 29 19.40 8.89 -35.79
N HIS A 30 19.20 7.57 -35.93
CA HIS A 30 19.36 6.83 -37.19
C HIS A 30 18.02 6.63 -37.93
N ASP A 31 16.92 6.57 -37.19
CA ASP A 31 15.55 6.42 -37.70
C ASP A 31 14.67 7.57 -37.23
N GLY A 32 14.60 8.61 -38.06
CA GLY A 32 13.80 9.79 -37.81
C GLY A 32 12.29 9.54 -37.91
N VAL A 33 11.53 10.51 -37.39
CA VAL A 33 10.07 10.47 -37.29
C VAL A 33 9.37 10.26 -38.64
N GLU A 34 9.99 10.68 -39.74
CA GLU A 34 9.48 10.51 -41.11
C GLU A 34 9.29 9.04 -41.52
N LYS A 35 9.96 8.10 -40.85
CA LYS A 35 9.83 6.66 -41.09
C LYS A 35 8.76 6.00 -40.23
N ILE A 36 8.14 6.73 -39.30
CA ILE A 36 7.13 6.18 -38.39
C ILE A 36 5.83 5.93 -39.14
N THR A 37 5.36 4.68 -39.08
CA THR A 37 4.08 4.24 -39.63
C THR A 37 3.25 3.57 -38.54
N ALA A 38 1.94 3.45 -38.75
CA ALA A 38 1.07 2.72 -37.81
C ALA A 38 1.52 1.27 -37.60
N ALA A 39 1.94 0.58 -38.67
CA ALA A 39 2.45 -0.78 -38.60
C ALA A 39 3.72 -0.87 -37.74
N LEU A 40 4.65 0.08 -37.87
CA LEU A 40 5.84 0.13 -37.02
C LEU A 40 5.48 0.34 -35.54
N ILE A 41 4.49 1.19 -35.26
CA ILE A 41 4.01 1.39 -33.89
C ILE A 41 3.43 0.09 -33.32
N ASP A 42 2.60 -0.63 -34.09
CA ASP A 42 2.05 -1.92 -33.68
C ASP A 42 3.15 -2.94 -33.37
N GLU A 43 4.19 -3.02 -34.22
CA GLU A 43 5.36 -3.87 -34.01
C GLU A 43 6.12 -3.51 -32.73
N ILE A 44 6.35 -2.22 -32.47
CA ILE A 44 7.02 -1.74 -31.26
C ILE A 44 6.21 -2.12 -30.00
N PHE A 45 4.89 -1.91 -30.02
CA PHE A 45 4.03 -2.28 -28.89
C PHE A 45 3.99 -3.80 -28.69
N TYR A 46 3.94 -4.57 -29.77
CA TYR A 46 3.98 -6.03 -29.70
C TYR A 46 5.30 -6.51 -29.08
N ALA A 47 6.43 -5.98 -29.54
CA ALA A 47 7.76 -6.32 -29.02
C ALA A 47 7.93 -5.94 -27.53
N ALA A 48 7.36 -4.82 -27.10
CA ALA A 48 7.41 -4.36 -25.71
C ALA A 48 6.33 -4.97 -24.81
N SER A 49 5.39 -5.75 -25.34
CA SER A 49 4.17 -6.15 -24.63
C SER A 49 4.43 -6.93 -23.33
N ASP A 50 5.43 -7.82 -23.33
CA ASP A 50 5.82 -8.57 -22.13
C ASP A 50 6.46 -7.68 -21.07
N GLU A 51 7.30 -6.72 -21.47
CA GLU A 51 7.93 -5.76 -20.55
C GLU A 51 6.88 -4.82 -19.94
N ILE A 52 5.94 -4.31 -20.75
CA ILE A 52 4.80 -3.52 -20.27
C ILE A 52 3.99 -4.32 -19.26
N ARG A 53 3.70 -5.60 -19.56
CA ARG A 53 2.95 -6.47 -18.64
C ARG A 53 3.69 -6.64 -17.32
N GLN A 54 4.99 -6.91 -17.35
CA GLN A 54 5.81 -7.06 -16.14
C GLN A 54 5.77 -5.77 -15.29
N HIS A 55 5.89 -4.59 -15.91
CA HIS A 55 5.79 -3.32 -15.20
C HIS A 55 4.41 -3.10 -14.56
N VAL A 56 3.33 -3.40 -15.29
CA VAL A 56 1.97 -3.32 -14.77
C VAL A 56 1.76 -4.29 -13.60
N ASP A 57 2.29 -5.50 -13.69
CA ASP A 57 2.20 -6.50 -12.61
C ASP A 57 2.93 -6.05 -11.34
N LEU A 58 4.11 -5.43 -11.48
CA LEU A 58 4.83 -4.83 -10.35
C LEU A 58 4.02 -3.72 -9.67
N LEU A 59 3.44 -2.81 -10.46
CA LEU A 59 2.59 -1.73 -9.94
C LEU A 59 1.34 -2.27 -9.24
N ARG A 60 0.72 -3.33 -9.78
CA ARG A 60 -0.43 -3.98 -9.18
C ARG A 60 -0.08 -4.63 -7.84
N ASN A 61 1.07 -5.29 -7.74
CA ASN A 61 1.54 -5.87 -6.49
C ASN A 61 1.81 -4.80 -5.44
N LEU A 62 2.48 -3.70 -5.83
CA LEU A 62 2.73 -2.58 -4.93
C LEU A 62 1.43 -1.92 -4.44
N ALA A 63 0.44 -1.75 -5.34
CA ALA A 63 -0.87 -1.24 -4.97
C ALA A 63 -1.59 -2.19 -3.99
N TYR A 64 -1.47 -3.50 -4.17
CA TYR A 64 -2.02 -4.49 -3.25
C TYR A 64 -1.35 -4.43 -1.88
N GLU A 65 -0.03 -4.39 -1.81
CA GLU A 65 0.72 -4.24 -0.56
C GLU A 65 0.32 -2.96 0.17
N GLN A 66 0.22 -1.84 -0.55
CA GLN A 66 -0.20 -0.57 0.02
C GLN A 66 -1.66 -0.60 0.52
N GLN A 67 -2.54 -1.28 -0.20
CA GLN A 67 -3.91 -1.49 0.26
C GLN A 67 -3.93 -2.30 1.57
N GLN A 68 -3.11 -3.33 1.70
CA GLN A 68 -3.02 -4.12 2.95
C GLN A 68 -2.55 -3.25 4.12
N LEU A 69 -1.59 -2.34 3.90
CA LEU A 69 -1.08 -1.42 4.92
C LEU A 69 -2.14 -0.40 5.40
N ILE A 70 -2.96 0.10 4.48
CA ILE A 70 -3.98 1.11 4.79
C ILE A 70 -5.26 0.48 5.31
N SER A 71 -5.56 -0.75 4.91
CA SER A 71 -6.75 -1.48 5.34
C SER A 71 -6.81 -1.59 6.86
N ASP A 72 -8.03 -1.63 7.37
CA ASP A 72 -8.27 -1.90 8.77
C ASP A 72 -7.81 -3.34 9.09
N PRO A 73 -6.88 -3.53 10.05
CA PRO A 73 -6.47 -4.88 10.45
C PRO A 73 -7.68 -5.69 10.91
N VAL A 74 -7.78 -6.95 10.51
CA VAL A 74 -8.87 -7.84 10.97
C VAL A 74 -9.01 -7.82 12.51
N PRO A 75 -7.92 -7.88 13.30
CA PRO A 75 -8.03 -7.78 14.76
C PRO A 75 -8.62 -6.45 15.25
N TYR A 76 -8.43 -5.34 14.52
CA TYR A 76 -9.06 -4.07 14.86
C TYR A 76 -10.57 -4.09 14.62
N LEU A 77 -11.02 -4.66 13.49
CA LEU A 77 -12.44 -4.79 13.18
C LEU A 77 -13.19 -5.60 14.25
N GLU A 78 -12.60 -6.71 14.70
CA GLU A 78 -13.17 -7.54 15.76
C GLU A 78 -13.33 -6.80 17.10
N ILE A 79 -12.42 -5.88 17.43
CA ILE A 79 -12.52 -5.05 18.64
C ILE A 79 -13.59 -3.99 18.47
N ALA A 80 -13.63 -3.34 17.31
CA ALA A 80 -14.58 -2.26 17.04
C ALA A 80 -16.03 -2.73 17.20
N ASP A 81 -16.30 -4.00 16.91
CA ASP A 81 -17.62 -4.63 17.12
C ASP A 81 -17.93 -4.96 18.60
N ARG A 82 -16.90 -5.12 19.45
CA ARG A 82 -17.05 -5.55 20.85
C ARG A 82 -17.00 -4.41 21.86
N ILE A 83 -16.32 -3.31 21.54
CA ILE A 83 -16.11 -2.19 22.45
C ILE A 83 -16.52 -0.89 21.75
N HIS A 84 -17.35 -0.09 22.42
CA HIS A 84 -17.66 1.25 21.93
C HIS A 84 -16.42 2.15 22.04
N LEU A 85 -15.84 2.49 20.89
CA LEU A 85 -14.72 3.42 20.78
C LEU A 85 -15.23 4.76 20.23
N ASN A 86 -14.84 5.87 20.86
CA ASN A 86 -15.00 7.16 20.21
C ASN A 86 -14.01 7.32 19.05
N VAL A 87 -14.21 8.32 18.19
CA VAL A 87 -13.40 8.54 16.97
C VAL A 87 -11.88 8.57 17.26
N ASN A 88 -11.46 9.22 18.35
CA ASN A 88 -10.05 9.32 18.72
C ASN A 88 -9.50 7.98 19.23
N GLN A 89 -10.27 7.25 20.02
CA GLN A 89 -9.89 5.92 20.51
C GLN A 89 -9.81 4.91 19.37
N ALA A 90 -10.77 4.92 18.45
CA ALA A 90 -10.79 4.08 17.25
C ALA A 90 -9.52 4.30 16.42
N LEU A 91 -9.16 5.57 16.15
CA LEU A 91 -7.93 5.90 15.43
C LEU A 91 -6.67 5.43 16.16
N GLN A 92 -6.62 5.59 17.49
CA GLN A 92 -5.47 5.14 18.29
C GLN A 92 -5.31 3.62 18.29
N VAL A 93 -6.40 2.87 18.52
CA VAL A 93 -6.38 1.40 18.53
C VAL A 93 -6.05 0.87 17.13
N ARG A 94 -6.67 1.41 16.07
CA ARG A 94 -6.34 1.07 14.67
C ARG A 94 -4.84 1.19 14.40
N ARG A 95 -4.24 2.35 14.74
CA ARG A 95 -2.80 2.57 14.53
C ARG A 95 -1.93 1.61 15.34
N LEU A 96 -2.34 1.24 16.55
CA LEU A 96 -1.60 0.27 17.36
C LEU A 96 -1.68 -1.12 16.71
N CYS A 97 -2.87 -1.59 16.33
CA CYS A 97 -3.05 -2.85 15.61
C CYS A 97 -2.23 -2.89 14.31
N GLN A 98 -2.25 -1.82 13.52
CA GLN A 98 -1.43 -1.69 12.30
C GLN A 98 0.08 -1.84 12.59
N ARG A 99 0.56 -1.30 13.72
CA ARG A 99 1.97 -1.47 14.12
C ARG A 99 2.31 -2.90 14.50
N PHE A 100 1.40 -3.66 15.09
CA PHE A 100 1.63 -5.09 15.36
C PHE A 100 1.75 -5.87 14.04
N VAL A 101 0.84 -5.63 13.09
CA VAL A 101 0.88 -6.25 11.76
C VAL A 101 2.18 -5.90 11.03
N ALA A 102 2.57 -4.63 11.00
CA ALA A 102 3.81 -4.20 10.37
C ALA A 102 5.09 -4.80 11.01
N LEU A 103 5.00 -5.28 12.26
CA LEU A 103 6.09 -5.93 12.97
C LEU A 103 6.01 -7.47 12.92
N ASN A 104 5.09 -8.05 12.14
CA ASN A 104 4.80 -9.49 12.10
C ASN A 104 4.48 -10.08 13.50
N ARG A 105 3.70 -9.34 14.31
CA ARG A 105 3.32 -9.71 15.69
C ARG A 105 1.81 -9.93 15.82
N GLU A 106 1.16 -10.41 14.78
CA GLU A 106 -0.29 -10.65 14.74
C GLU A 106 -0.74 -11.67 15.78
N SER A 107 0.00 -12.77 15.96
CA SER A 107 -0.34 -13.78 16.98
C SER A 107 -0.34 -13.22 18.41
N GLU A 108 0.57 -12.29 18.71
CA GLU A 108 0.61 -11.63 20.01
C GLU A 108 -0.55 -10.64 20.17
N LEU A 109 -0.87 -9.89 19.11
CA LEU A 109 -2.04 -9.04 19.09
C LEU A 109 -3.30 -9.85 19.37
N GLU A 110 -3.52 -10.96 18.66
CA GLU A 110 -4.67 -11.84 18.88
C GLU A 110 -4.75 -12.34 20.34
N ALA A 111 -3.61 -12.76 20.92
CA ALA A 111 -3.56 -13.21 22.31
C ALA A 111 -3.92 -12.10 23.31
N LEU A 112 -3.43 -10.88 23.09
CA LEU A 112 -3.79 -9.72 23.92
C LEU A 112 -5.29 -9.46 23.83
N LEU A 113 -5.86 -9.45 22.63
CA LEU A 113 -7.28 -9.16 22.42
C LEU A 113 -8.21 -10.23 22.99
N ALA A 114 -7.79 -11.50 23.01
CA ALA A 114 -8.54 -12.60 23.59
C ALA A 114 -8.78 -12.44 25.11
N THR A 115 -7.99 -11.61 25.80
CA THR A 115 -8.17 -11.37 27.24
C THR A 115 -9.45 -10.62 27.60
N GLY A 116 -10.08 -9.95 26.62
CA GLY A 116 -11.41 -9.33 26.79
C GLY A 116 -11.39 -8.06 27.63
N TYR A 117 -11.01 -6.93 27.03
CA TYR A 117 -10.98 -5.63 27.71
C TYR A 117 -12.36 -4.95 27.73
N ARG A 118 -12.68 -4.28 28.84
CA ARG A 118 -13.93 -3.51 29.01
C ARG A 118 -13.78 -1.99 28.80
N SER A 119 -12.53 -1.53 28.68
CA SER A 119 -12.18 -0.11 28.59
C SER A 119 -11.23 0.12 27.44
N ALA A 120 -11.57 1.08 26.58
CA ALA A 120 -10.71 1.53 25.48
C ALA A 120 -9.34 2.02 25.99
N ARG A 121 -9.30 2.60 27.19
CA ARG A 121 -8.06 3.09 27.80
C ARG A 121 -7.12 1.94 28.17
N ASP A 122 -7.67 0.89 28.77
CA ASP A 122 -6.89 -0.26 29.24
C ASP A 122 -6.33 -1.04 28.04
N LEU A 123 -7.17 -1.26 27.02
CA LEU A 123 -6.76 -1.81 25.74
C LEU A 123 -5.65 -0.98 25.08
N THR A 124 -5.80 0.34 25.04
CA THR A 124 -4.77 1.21 24.44
C THR A 124 -3.45 1.12 25.21
N GLN A 125 -3.51 1.04 26.54
CA GLN A 125 -2.33 0.98 27.40
C GLN A 125 -1.56 -0.33 27.20
N ILE A 126 -2.24 -1.48 27.26
CA ILE A 126 -1.57 -2.78 27.13
C ILE A 126 -0.93 -2.97 25.73
N LEU A 127 -1.62 -2.53 24.67
CA LEU A 127 -1.08 -2.54 23.32
C LEU A 127 0.19 -1.68 23.21
N ARG A 128 0.23 -0.52 23.87
CA ARG A 128 1.43 0.34 23.91
C ARG A 128 2.56 -0.29 24.70
N GLU A 129 2.27 -0.93 25.82
CA GLU A 129 3.28 -1.57 26.67
C GLU A 129 3.93 -2.76 25.97
N SER A 130 3.14 -3.62 25.32
CA SER A 130 3.66 -4.72 24.51
C SER A 130 4.47 -4.23 23.29
N LEU A 131 4.11 -3.10 22.67
CA LEU A 131 4.94 -2.53 21.60
C LEU A 131 6.28 -1.96 22.13
N LYS A 132 6.32 -1.49 23.40
CA LYS A 132 7.55 -0.98 24.02
C LYS A 132 8.52 -2.09 24.44
N SER A 133 8.02 -3.23 24.89
CA SER A 133 8.89 -4.35 25.30
C SER A 133 9.71 -4.91 24.14
N ALA A 134 9.20 -4.82 22.90
CA ALA A 134 9.93 -5.24 21.70
C ALA A 134 11.11 -4.34 21.32
N GLY A 135 11.06 -3.04 21.64
CA GLY A 135 12.16 -2.11 21.34
C GLY A 135 13.43 -2.32 22.16
N LYS A 136 13.40 -3.19 23.18
CA LYS A 136 14.54 -3.48 24.06
C LYS A 136 15.34 -4.73 23.66
N VAL A 137 14.86 -5.52 22.72
CA VAL A 137 15.47 -6.83 22.37
C VAL A 137 16.49 -6.71 21.23
N THR A 138 16.53 -5.58 20.52
CA THR A 138 17.42 -5.36 19.36
C THR A 138 18.74 -4.62 19.66
N GLU A 139 19.14 -4.48 20.92
CA GLU A 139 20.39 -3.79 21.33
C GLU A 139 21.48 -4.73 21.94
N GLU A 140 21.45 -6.04 21.67
CA GLU A 140 22.55 -6.96 22.03
C GLU A 140 23.25 -7.55 20.80
#